data_AF-A0AAD9JVK6-F1
#
_entry.id   AF-A0AAD9JVK6-F1
#
_cell.length_a   1.000
_cell.length_b   1.000
_cell.length_c   1.000
_cell.angle_alpha   90.00
_cell.angle_beta   90.00
_cell.angle_gamma   90.00
#
_symmetry.space_group_name_H-M   'P 1'
#
loop_
_entity.id
_entity.type
_entity.pdbx_description
1 polymer ?
#
loop_
_entity_poly.entity_id
_entity_poly.type
_entity_poly.pdbx_seq_one_letter_code
_entity_poly.pdbx_strand_id
1 'polypeptide(L)'
;MMLNECLLFNSDIDECLSSPCQNGGTCTDEVNGYSCTCVAGFTGTNCETNIDECLSSPCQNGGTCTDEVNGYSCTCVAGFTGTNCETSKSCF
;
A
#
# COMPACT_ATOMS: atom_id res chain seq x y z
N MET A 1 19.53 40.20 32.81
CA MET A 1 20.59 39.33 32.27
C MET A 1 20.11 37.90 32.52
N MET A 2 19.15 37.34 31.76
CA MET A 2 19.19 36.98 30.32
C MET A 2 20.49 36.21 30.03
N LEU A 3 20.59 34.92 29.69
CA LEU A 3 19.71 33.96 28.98
C LEU A 3 20.07 32.51 29.45
N ASN A 4 19.10 31.62 29.73
CA ASN A 4 18.71 30.48 28.88
C ASN A 4 19.84 29.59 28.35
N GLU A 5 20.29 28.57 29.10
CA GLU A 5 20.99 27.39 28.56
C GLU A 5 20.60 26.09 29.29
N CYS A 6 19.30 25.77 29.35
CA CYS A 6 18.86 24.36 29.47
C CYS A 6 18.96 23.67 28.09
N LEU A 7 20.14 23.67 27.49
CA LEU A 7 20.46 23.08 26.18
C LEU A 7 21.44 21.91 26.43
N LEU A 8 21.27 20.64 26.07
CA LEU A 8 20.34 19.88 25.22
C LEU A 8 20.39 18.42 25.71
N PHE A 9 19.26 17.82 26.10
CA PHE A 9 19.10 16.37 26.02
C PHE A 9 17.87 16.16 25.13
N ASN A 10 18.08 16.28 23.83
CA ASN A 10 17.08 15.84 22.87
C ASN A 10 17.15 14.30 22.90
N SER A 11 16.45 13.68 23.86
CA SER A 11 16.27 12.23 23.91
C SER A 11 15.17 11.84 22.92
N ASP A 12 15.40 12.13 21.66
CA ASP A 12 14.61 11.53 20.60
C ASP A 12 14.87 10.03 20.63
N ILE A 13 13.80 9.23 20.71
CA ILE A 13 13.89 7.78 20.77
C ILE A 13 13.74 7.29 19.34
N ASP A 14 14.75 6.58 18.82
CA ASP A 14 14.63 5.98 17.49
C ASP A 14 13.57 4.86 17.51
N GLU A 15 12.34 5.17 17.09
CA GLU A 15 11.26 4.19 17.03
C GLU A 15 11.42 3.18 15.89
N CYS A 16 12.24 3.50 14.89
CA CYS A 16 12.54 2.62 13.77
C CYS A 16 13.36 1.38 14.17
N LEU A 17 14.04 1.40 15.33
CA LEU A 17 14.72 0.22 15.89
C LEU A 17 13.79 -0.98 16.10
N SER A 18 12.48 -0.73 16.27
CA SER A 18 11.48 -1.79 16.39
C SER A 18 11.02 -2.39 15.05
N SER A 19 11.50 -1.84 13.92
CA SER A 19 11.07 -2.19 12.57
C SER A 19 9.53 -2.16 12.40
N PRO A 20 8.87 -1.02 12.69
CA PRO A 20 7.41 -0.96 12.73
C PRO A 20 6.76 -1.07 11.33
N CYS A 21 7.44 -0.61 10.28
CA CYS A 21 6.93 -0.64 8.92
C CYS A 21 6.97 -2.05 8.32
N GLN A 22 5.81 -2.54 7.88
CA GLN A 22 5.61 -3.86 7.28
C GLN A 22 5.72 -3.81 5.75
N ASN A 23 5.65 -4.98 5.11
CA ASN A 23 5.53 -5.15 3.65
C ASN A 23 6.59 -4.37 2.84
N GLY A 24 7.80 -4.24 3.38
CA GLY A 24 8.91 -3.53 2.72
C GLY A 24 8.85 -2.01 2.81
N GLY A 25 7.99 -1.44 3.68
CA GLY A 25 7.95 -0.01 3.95
C GLY A 25 9.24 0.51 4.60
N THR A 26 9.59 1.76 4.30
CA THR A 26 10.77 2.45 4.84
C THR A 26 10.37 3.26 6.07
N CYS A 27 11.00 2.98 7.21
CA CYS A 27 10.81 3.75 8.44
C CYS A 27 11.68 5.02 8.44
N THR A 28 11.09 6.14 8.85
CA THR A 28 11.77 7.40 9.12
C THR A 28 11.50 7.82 10.56
N ASP A 29 12.57 8.02 11.31
CA ASP A 29 12.54 8.53 12.68
C ASP A 29 12.21 10.03 12.69
N GLU A 30 11.35 10.46 13.61
CA GLU A 30 10.87 11.83 13.79
C GLU A 30 10.93 12.23 15.27
N VAL A 31 10.93 13.54 15.56
CA VAL A 31 11.23 14.11 16.89
C VAL A 31 10.33 13.62 18.06
N ASN A 32 9.21 12.94 17.78
CA ASN A 32 8.33 12.32 18.79
C ASN A 32 7.56 11.12 18.20
N GLY A 33 8.16 10.38 17.27
CA GLY A 33 7.49 9.28 16.61
C GLY A 33 8.19 8.86 15.32
N TYR A 34 7.50 8.09 14.50
CA TYR A 34 8.01 7.66 13.21
C TYR A 34 6.95 7.79 12.12
N SER A 35 7.41 7.80 10.88
CA SER A 35 6.58 7.64 9.71
C SER A 35 7.06 6.48 8.85
N CYS A 36 6.10 5.77 8.23
CA CYS A 36 6.36 4.73 7.26
C CYS A 36 6.07 5.24 5.85
N THR A 37 7.05 5.16 4.97
CA THR A 37 6.84 5.30 3.53
C THR A 37 6.56 3.93 2.94
N CYS A 38 5.33 3.71 2.50
CA CYS A 38 4.91 2.43 1.94
C CYS A 38 5.38 2.24 0.51
N VAL A 39 5.70 1.00 0.15
CA VAL A 39 5.85 0.62 -1.25
C VAL A 39 4.49 0.64 -1.94
N ALA A 40 4.50 0.74 -3.27
CA ALA A 40 3.27 0.74 -4.06
C ALA A 40 2.45 -0.54 -3.78
N GLY A 41 1.13 -0.40 -3.67
CA GLY A 41 0.21 -1.48 -3.30
C GLY A 41 -0.10 -1.59 -1.81
N PHE A 42 0.62 -0.90 -0.90
CA PHE A 42 0.33 -0.95 0.54
C PHE A 42 -0.07 0.41 1.11
N THR A 43 -0.85 0.36 2.19
CA THR A 43 -1.32 1.52 2.94
C THR A 43 -1.42 1.18 4.44
N GLY A 44 -1.82 2.17 5.24
CA GLY A 44 -1.86 2.10 6.71
C GLY A 44 -0.64 2.77 7.35
N THR A 45 -0.71 2.99 8.66
CA THR A 45 0.35 3.67 9.42
C THR A 45 1.66 2.89 9.34
N ASN A 46 1.58 1.56 9.28
CA ASN A 46 2.70 0.65 9.24
C ASN A 46 2.79 -0.10 7.91
N CYS A 47 2.14 0.39 6.85
CA CYS A 47 2.06 -0.29 5.56
C CYS A 47 1.50 -1.72 5.66
N GLU A 48 0.64 -1.97 6.64
CA GLU A 48 0.12 -3.29 7.00
C GLU A 48 -1.01 -3.77 6.08
N THR A 49 -1.62 -2.87 5.33
CA THR A 49 -2.81 -3.14 4.52
C THR A 49 -2.45 -3.20 3.05
N ASN A 50 -2.72 -4.33 2.37
CA ASN A 50 -2.72 -4.37 0.91
C ASN A 50 -3.91 -3.56 0.40
N ILE A 51 -3.68 -2.72 -0.61
CA ILE A 51 -4.73 -1.95 -1.26
C ILE A 51 -5.53 -2.92 -2.12
N ASP A 52 -6.83 -3.04 -1.86
CA ASP A 52 -7.70 -3.89 -2.67
C ASP A 52 -8.07 -3.18 -3.98
N GLU A 53 -7.37 -3.52 -5.06
CA GLU A 53 -7.61 -2.93 -6.39
C GLU A 53 -8.95 -3.39 -7.00
N CYS A 54 -9.52 -4.49 -6.51
CA CYS A 54 -10.82 -5.00 -6.95
C CYS A 54 -12.01 -4.17 -6.46
N LEU A 55 -11.84 -3.29 -5.46
CA LEU A 55 -12.90 -2.38 -4.99
C LEU A 55 -13.43 -1.46 -6.09
N SER A 56 -12.61 -1.16 -7.10
CA SER A 56 -13.02 -0.39 -8.28
C SER A 56 -13.88 -1.18 -9.28
N SER A 57 -14.08 -2.48 -9.03
CA SER A 57 -14.79 -3.43 -9.91
C SER A 57 -14.27 -3.42 -11.36
N PRO A 58 -12.95 -3.66 -11.58
CA PRO A 58 -12.36 -3.50 -12.91
C PRO A 58 -12.76 -4.59 -13.91
N CYS A 59 -13.08 -5.80 -13.43
CA CYS A 59 -13.44 -6.92 -14.28
C CYS A 59 -14.88 -6.80 -14.81
N GLN A 60 -15.01 -6.74 -16.13
CA GLN A 60 -16.28 -6.60 -16.83
C GLN A 60 -16.91 -7.95 -17.16
N ASN A 61 -18.15 -7.92 -17.68
CA ASN A 61 -18.84 -9.07 -18.25
C ASN A 61 -18.92 -10.30 -17.31
N GLY A 62 -19.04 -10.06 -16.01
CA GLY A 62 -19.12 -11.11 -14.99
C GLY A 62 -17.78 -11.78 -14.66
N GLY A 63 -16.66 -11.19 -15.07
CA GLY A 63 -15.33 -11.65 -14.65
C GLY A 63 -15.13 -11.59 -13.14
N THR A 64 -14.38 -12.54 -12.59
CA THR A 64 -14.02 -12.55 -11.17
C THR A 64 -12.70 -11.81 -10.98
N CYS A 65 -12.71 -10.78 -10.13
CA CYS A 65 -11.50 -10.05 -9.76
C CYS A 65 -10.76 -10.75 -8.64
N THR A 66 -9.44 -10.84 -8.76
CA THR A 66 -8.52 -11.28 -7.70
C THR A 66 -7.57 -10.14 -7.40
N ASP A 67 -7.55 -9.73 -6.12
CA ASP A 67 -6.62 -8.74 -5.60
C ASP A 67 -5.19 -9.28 -5.65
N GLU A 68 -4.24 -8.42 -6.04
CA GLU A 68 -2.81 -8.73 -6.05
C GLU A 68 -2.05 -7.59 -5.34
N VAL A 69 -0.73 -7.68 -5.26
CA VAL A 69 0.06 -6.57 -4.70
C VAL A 69 0.26 -5.53 -5.79
N ASN A 70 -0.28 -4.32 -5.56
CA ASN A 70 -0.17 -3.19 -6.49
C ASN A 70 -0.80 -3.50 -7.87
N GLY A 71 -1.91 -4.23 -7.89
CA GLY A 71 -2.55 -4.68 -9.11
C GLY A 71 -3.67 -5.69 -8.87
N TYR A 72 -4.28 -6.12 -9.96
CA TYR A 72 -5.35 -7.12 -9.92
C TYR A 72 -5.27 -8.01 -11.15
N SER A 73 -5.91 -9.17 -11.05
CA SER A 73 -6.17 -10.04 -12.20
C SER A 73 -7.65 -10.37 -12.35
N CYS A 74 -8.10 -10.45 -13.61
CA CYS A 74 -9.46 -10.83 -13.95
C CYS A 74 -9.50 -12.24 -14.52
N THR A 75 -10.27 -13.12 -13.88
CA THR A 75 -10.65 -14.41 -14.44
C THR A 75 -11.93 -14.25 -15.24
N CYS A 76 -11.82 -14.33 -16.56
CA CYS A 76 -12.94 -14.13 -17.47
C CYS A 76 -13.83 -15.36 -17.59
N VAL A 77 -15.14 -15.13 -17.66
CA VAL A 77 -16.11 -16.18 -17.98
C VAL A 77 -15.98 -16.62 -19.45
N ALA A 78 -16.50 -17.81 -19.75
CA ALA A 78 -16.45 -18.35 -21.11
C ALA A 78 -17.09 -17.37 -22.11
N GLY A 79 -16.41 -17.15 -23.24
CA GLY A 79 -16.84 -16.18 -24.25
C GLY A 79 -16.29 -14.76 -24.07
N PHE A 80 -15.50 -14.46 -23.04
CA PHE A 80 -14.84 -13.15 -22.87
C PHE A 80 -13.31 -13.27 -22.71
N THR A 81 -12.60 -12.18 -23.00
CA THR A 81 -11.14 -12.02 -22.96
C THR A 81 -10.75 -10.56 -22.73
N GLY A 82 -9.45 -10.31 -22.57
CA GLY A 82 -8.90 -8.99 -22.28
C GLY A 82 -8.49 -8.89 -20.82
N THR A 83 -7.69 -7.88 -20.48
CA THR A 83 -7.20 -7.67 -19.11
C THR A 83 -8.36 -7.50 -18.13
N ASN A 84 -9.44 -6.87 -18.59
CA ASN A 84 -10.64 -6.58 -17.80
C ASN A 84 -11.84 -7.38 -18.28
N CYS A 85 -11.64 -8.46 -19.03
CA CYS A 85 -12.71 -9.25 -19.65
C CYS A 85 -13.66 -8.44 -20.54
N GLU A 86 -13.17 -7.34 -21.12
CA GLU A 86 -13.93 -6.35 -21.87
C GLU A 86 -14.28 -6.80 -23.30
N THR A 87 -13.60 -7.83 -23.82
CA THR A 87 -13.72 -8.26 -25.22
C THR A 87 -14.46 -9.59 -25.34
N SER A 88 -15.53 -9.65 -26.12
CA SER A 88 -16.21 -10.90 -26.46
C SER A 88 -15.40 -11.74 -27.45
N LYS A 89 -15.21 -13.03 -27.14
CA LYS A 89 -14.67 -14.04 -28.05
C LYS A 89 -15.75 -14.45 -29.05
N SER A 90 -15.90 -13.68 -30.12
CA SER A 90 -16.74 -14.09 -31.25
C SER A 90 -16.03 -15.17 -32.04
N CYS A 91 -16.58 -16.38 -32.05
CA CYS A 91 -16.16 -17.42 -32.98
C CYS A 91 -16.88 -17.15 -34.32
N PHE A 92 -16.12 -16.83 -35.36
CA PHE A 92 -16.62 -16.73 -36.74
C PHE A 92 -16.52 -18.09 -37.44
#